data_AF-A0A3M1NAA0-F1
#
_entry.id   AF-A0A3M1NAA0-F1
#
_cell.length_a   1.000
_cell.length_b   1.000
_cell.length_c   1.000
_cell.angle_alpha   90.00
_cell.angle_beta   90.00
_cell.angle_gamma   90.00
#
_symmetry.space_group_name_H-M   'P 1'
#
loop_
_entity.id
_entity.type
_entity.pdbx_description
1 polymer ?
#
loop_
_entity_poly.entity_id
_entity_poly.type
_entity_poly.pdbx_seq_one_letter_code
_entity_poly.pdbx_strand_id
1 'polypeptide(L)'
;MYTRRQFFGALGRPAAATMMAATFQPVALPRLLDALAGHAGTPEEIARDEDFWAEVQQAFTVDRSLVNLNNGGVSPSPAIVQEAMKRHLDYSNEAPVYTMWRVLEPQREGVRQRLARQFGCDAEEIALTRNASEGLQICQLGFDLKPGDEVLTTTHDYPRMITTFQQ
;
A
#
# COMPACT_ATOMS: atom_id res chain seq x y z
N MET A 1 54.05 -11.84 12.11
CA MET A 1 53.53 -10.46 12.13
C MET A 1 53.25 -10.03 10.70
N TYR A 2 51.98 -9.88 10.32
CA TYR A 2 51.62 -9.44 8.97
C TYR A 2 51.86 -7.93 8.81
N THR A 3 52.49 -7.53 7.71
CA THR A 3 52.75 -6.10 7.43
C THR A 3 51.57 -5.46 6.71
N ARG A 4 51.36 -4.15 6.91
CA ARG A 4 50.24 -3.38 6.31
C ARG A 4 50.14 -3.52 4.78
N ARG A 5 51.25 -3.74 4.08
CA ARG A 5 51.26 -3.97 2.61
C ARG A 5 50.76 -5.36 2.20
N GLN A 6 50.92 -6.37 3.05
CA GLN A 6 50.42 -7.73 2.80
C GLN A 6 48.91 -7.83 3.02
N PHE A 7 48.34 -6.99 3.90
CA PHE A 7 46.90 -6.93 4.13
C PHE A 7 46.13 -6.40 2.90
N PHE A 8 46.62 -5.32 2.28
CA PHE A 8 46.01 -4.78 1.05
C PHE A 8 46.27 -5.66 -0.19
N GLY A 9 47.38 -6.39 -0.23
CA GLY A 9 47.65 -7.37 -1.28
C GLY A 9 46.76 -8.62 -1.22
N ALA A 10 46.28 -9.00 -0.03
CA ALA A 10 45.35 -10.13 0.15
C ALA A 10 43.89 -9.78 -0.21
N LEU A 11 43.52 -8.50 -0.17
CA LEU A 11 42.23 -7.98 -0.63
C LEU A 11 42.17 -7.73 -2.14
N GLY A 12 43.32 -7.81 -2.84
CA GLY A 12 43.48 -7.46 -4.26
C GLY A 12 43.48 -8.64 -5.23
N ARG A 13 42.94 -9.81 -4.85
CA ARG A 13 42.59 -10.86 -5.81
C ARG A 13 41.12 -10.70 -6.18
N PRO A 14 40.75 -10.63 -7.46
CA PRO A 14 39.37 -10.41 -7.89
C PRO A 14 38.58 -11.70 -7.66
N ALA A 15 38.20 -11.95 -6.41
CA ALA A 15 36.98 -12.71 -6.16
C ALA A 15 35.88 -11.84 -6.76
N ALA A 16 35.40 -12.30 -7.91
CA ALA A 16 34.43 -11.68 -8.78
C ALA A 16 33.54 -10.67 -8.04
N ALA A 17 33.54 -9.44 -8.54
CA ALA A 17 32.41 -8.54 -8.44
C ALA A 17 31.20 -9.17 -9.18
N THR A 18 30.71 -10.31 -8.70
CA THR A 18 29.28 -10.58 -8.64
C THR A 18 28.77 -9.76 -7.47
N MET A 19 28.79 -8.42 -7.62
CA MET A 19 27.62 -7.69 -7.15
C MET A 19 26.49 -8.37 -7.91
N MET A 20 25.75 -9.23 -7.20
CA MET A 20 24.44 -9.60 -7.68
C MET A 20 23.72 -8.27 -7.83
N ALA A 21 23.65 -7.77 -9.07
CA ALA A 21 22.44 -7.15 -9.53
C ALA A 21 21.38 -8.24 -9.40
N ALA A 22 20.95 -8.50 -8.16
CA ALA A 22 19.64 -9.04 -7.91
C ALA A 22 18.76 -7.96 -8.53
N THR A 23 18.39 -8.18 -9.78
CA THR A 23 17.18 -7.61 -10.34
C THR A 23 16.12 -8.05 -9.36
N PHE A 24 15.82 -7.20 -8.37
CA PHE A 24 14.77 -7.41 -7.40
C PHE A 24 13.46 -7.31 -8.19
N GLN A 25 13.12 -8.39 -8.88
CA GLN A 25 11.78 -8.59 -9.35
C GLN A 25 10.95 -8.78 -8.09
N PRO A 26 9.98 -7.91 -7.82
CA PRO A 26 9.09 -8.10 -6.69
C PRO A 26 8.48 -9.50 -6.80
N VAL A 27 8.64 -10.28 -5.74
CA VAL A 27 8.19 -11.68 -5.71
C VAL A 27 6.70 -11.71 -6.02
N ALA A 28 6.29 -12.61 -6.93
CA ALA A 28 4.88 -12.81 -7.24
C ALA A 28 4.10 -13.13 -5.96
N LEU A 29 2.99 -12.44 -5.70
CA LEU A 29 2.25 -12.51 -4.43
C LEU A 29 2.00 -13.92 -3.90
N PRO A 30 1.65 -14.95 -4.72
CA PRO A 30 1.49 -16.31 -4.19
C PRO A 30 2.74 -16.84 -3.50
N ARG A 31 3.93 -16.62 -4.07
CA ARG A 31 5.20 -17.04 -3.48
C ARG A 31 5.53 -16.29 -2.21
N LEU A 32 5.19 -15.00 -2.16
CA LEU A 32 5.36 -14.20 -0.95
C LEU A 32 4.44 -14.71 0.16
N LEU A 33 3.17 -14.96 -0.15
CA LEU A 33 2.22 -15.48 0.84
C LEU A 33 2.61 -16.86 1.35
N ASP A 34 3.09 -17.75 0.47
CA ASP A 34 3.60 -19.07 0.86
C ASP A 34 4.81 -18.96 1.79
N ALA A 35 5.73 -18.03 1.52
CA ALA A 35 6.89 -17.77 2.37
C ALA A 35 6.48 -17.24 3.75
N LEU A 36 5.62 -16.21 3.78
CA LEU A 36 5.09 -15.63 5.01
C LEU A 36 4.29 -16.64 5.85
N ALA A 37 3.55 -17.57 5.20
CA ALA A 37 2.83 -18.64 5.89
C ALA A 37 3.75 -19.68 6.56
N GLY A 38 5.02 -19.73 6.16
CA GLY A 38 6.04 -20.58 6.79
C GLY A 38 6.51 -20.07 8.14
N HIS A 39 6.26 -18.80 8.47
CA HIS A 39 6.57 -18.23 9.78
C HIS A 39 5.50 -18.63 10.79
N ALA A 40 5.90 -19.42 11.80
CA ALA A 40 5.01 -19.90 12.85
C ALA A 40 5.28 -19.17 14.17
N GLY A 41 4.22 -18.77 14.87
CA GLY A 41 4.31 -18.13 16.17
C GLY A 41 3.03 -17.39 16.52
N THR A 42 2.99 -16.88 17.74
CA THR A 42 2.01 -15.88 18.18
C THR A 42 2.24 -14.55 17.43
N PRO A 43 1.23 -13.67 17.33
CA PRO A 43 1.41 -12.34 16.75
C PRO A 43 2.57 -11.55 17.37
N GLU A 44 2.78 -11.67 18.68
CA GLU A 44 3.86 -11.00 19.41
C GLU A 44 5.25 -11.56 19.10
N GLU A 45 5.34 -12.83 18.71
CA GLU A 45 6.57 -13.47 18.24
C GLU A 45 6.86 -13.07 16.80
N ILE A 46 5.88 -13.17 15.91
CA ILE A 46 6.01 -12.74 14.50
C ILE A 46 6.35 -11.26 14.40
N ALA A 47 5.76 -10.40 15.25
CA ALA A 47 6.08 -8.98 15.27
C ALA A 47 7.56 -8.69 15.55
N ARG A 48 8.28 -9.61 16.19
CA ARG A 48 9.72 -9.50 16.48
C ARG A 48 10.60 -10.32 15.52
N ASP A 49 10.00 -11.03 14.57
CA ASP A 49 10.70 -11.85 13.59
C ASP A 49 11.21 -10.97 12.44
N GLU A 50 12.52 -10.67 12.45
CA GLU A 50 13.15 -9.85 11.42
C GLU A 50 13.18 -10.54 10.04
N ASP A 51 13.22 -11.88 9.99
CA ASP A 51 13.21 -12.61 8.72
C ASP A 51 11.82 -12.46 8.06
N PHE A 52 10.74 -12.55 8.84
CA PHE A 52 9.37 -12.29 8.37
C PHE A 52 9.26 -10.88 7.77
N TRP A 53 9.72 -9.85 8.48
CA TRP A 53 9.63 -8.47 8.00
C TRP A 53 10.57 -8.19 6.82
N ALA A 54 11.72 -8.86 6.75
CA ALA A 54 12.61 -8.79 5.60
C ALA A 54 11.93 -9.32 4.32
N GLU A 55 11.13 -10.39 4.43
CA GLU A 55 10.29 -10.90 3.34
C GLU A 55 9.17 -9.93 2.96
N VAL A 56 8.41 -9.41 3.93
CA VAL A 56 7.35 -8.41 3.69
C VAL A 56 7.90 -7.20 2.94
N GLN A 57 9.08 -6.71 3.31
CA GLN A 57 9.71 -5.57 2.67
C GLN A 57 9.98 -5.81 1.17
N GLN A 58 10.20 -7.06 0.73
CA GLN A 58 10.41 -7.39 -0.69
C GLN A 58 9.16 -7.17 -1.55
N ALA A 59 7.99 -7.00 -0.96
CA ALA A 59 6.75 -6.69 -1.68
C ALA A 59 6.75 -5.26 -2.26
N PHE A 60 7.61 -4.36 -1.77
CA PHE A 60 7.58 -2.94 -2.09
C PHE A 60 8.76 -2.52 -2.97
N THR A 61 8.49 -1.62 -3.92
CA THR A 61 9.46 -1.11 -4.90
C THR A 61 10.14 0.19 -4.44
N VAL A 62 10.27 0.41 -3.13
CA VAL A 62 10.79 1.65 -2.56
C VAL A 62 12.30 1.80 -2.75
N ASP A 63 12.78 3.05 -2.76
CA ASP A 63 14.20 3.35 -2.68
C ASP A 63 14.74 2.95 -1.29
N ARG A 64 15.65 1.97 -1.27
CA ARG A 64 16.25 1.43 -0.04
C ARG A 64 17.42 2.26 0.49
N SER A 65 17.79 3.34 -0.19
CA SER A 65 18.76 4.32 0.34
C SER A 65 18.16 5.25 1.41
N LEU A 66 16.83 5.28 1.52
CA LEU A 66 16.09 6.07 2.49
C LEU A 66 15.28 5.18 3.43
N VAL A 67 15.30 5.49 4.72
CA VAL A 67 14.46 4.84 5.73
C VAL A 67 13.19 5.67 5.91
N ASN A 68 12.06 5.19 5.40
CA ASN A 68 10.77 5.86 5.59
C ASN A 68 10.14 5.46 6.93
N LEU A 69 10.18 6.37 7.91
CA LEU A 69 9.53 6.20 9.21
C LEU A 69 8.13 6.85 9.27
N ASN A 70 7.58 7.30 8.14
CA ASN A 70 6.31 8.02 8.06
C ASN A 70 5.32 7.43 7.03
N ASN A 71 5.21 6.09 6.97
CA ASN A 71 4.20 5.44 6.12
C ASN A 71 2.75 5.82 6.48
N GLY A 72 2.52 6.36 7.70
CA GLY A 72 1.22 6.89 8.11
C GLY A 72 0.82 8.17 7.38
N GLY A 73 1.77 8.96 6.87
CA GLY A 73 1.49 10.13 6.04
C GLY A 73 1.15 9.74 4.60
N VAL A 74 2.06 8.99 3.95
CA VAL A 74 1.84 8.41 2.62
C VAL A 74 2.61 7.09 2.55
N SER A 75 1.93 6.01 2.14
CA SER A 75 2.52 4.69 1.98
C SER A 75 2.63 4.31 0.50
N PRO A 76 3.72 3.64 0.09
CA PRO A 76 3.78 3.00 -1.21
C PRO A 76 2.77 1.84 -1.26
N SER A 77 2.17 1.63 -2.43
CA SER A 77 1.46 0.39 -2.72
C SER A 77 2.46 -0.74 -2.97
N PRO A 78 2.19 -2.00 -2.57
CA PRO A 78 3.01 -3.14 -2.97
C PRO A 78 3.09 -3.26 -4.50
N ALA A 79 4.18 -3.85 -5.00
CA ALA A 79 4.43 -3.98 -6.43
C ALA A 79 3.26 -4.61 -7.20
N ILE A 80 2.64 -5.65 -6.65
CA ILE A 80 1.49 -6.30 -7.30
C ILE A 80 0.31 -5.37 -7.51
N VAL A 81 0.07 -4.43 -6.58
CA VAL A 81 -0.99 -3.43 -6.70
C VAL A 81 -0.63 -2.41 -7.77
N GLN A 82 0.63 -1.98 -7.82
CA GLN A 82 1.13 -1.09 -8.87
C GLN A 82 0.99 -1.73 -10.26
N GLU A 83 1.37 -3.00 -10.41
CA GLU A 83 1.25 -3.74 -11.67
C GLU A 83 -0.21 -3.98 -12.06
N ALA A 84 -1.09 -4.26 -11.09
CA ALA A 84 -2.52 -4.33 -11.36
C ALA A 84 -3.05 -2.99 -11.85
N MET A 85 -2.68 -1.87 -11.22
CA MET A 85 -3.09 -0.53 -11.65
C MET A 85 -2.64 -0.24 -13.09
N LYS A 86 -1.38 -0.49 -13.43
CA LYS A 86 -0.84 -0.33 -14.80
C LYS A 86 -1.62 -1.16 -15.81
N ARG A 87 -1.86 -2.44 -15.51
CA ARG A 87 -2.63 -3.33 -16.39
C ARG A 87 -4.06 -2.83 -16.64
N HIS A 88 -4.75 -2.34 -15.61
CA HIS A 88 -6.11 -1.81 -15.78
C HIS A 88 -6.10 -0.47 -16.53
N LEU A 89 -5.06 0.35 -16.35
CA LEU A 89 -4.85 1.55 -17.16
C LEU A 89 -4.70 1.17 -18.64
N ASP A 90 -3.79 0.25 -18.97
CA ASP A 90 -3.58 -0.21 -20.35
C ASP A 90 -4.87 -0.78 -20.94
N TYR A 91 -5.54 -1.68 -20.21
CA TYR A 91 -6.81 -2.29 -20.62
C TYR A 91 -7.94 -1.27 -20.85
N SER A 92 -8.01 -0.23 -20.01
CA SER A 92 -8.98 0.85 -20.20
C SER A 92 -8.76 1.62 -21.51
N ASN A 93 -7.53 1.62 -22.04
CA ASN A 93 -7.17 2.32 -23.27
C ASN A 93 -7.29 1.47 -24.54
N GLU A 94 -7.47 0.16 -24.44
CA GLU A 94 -7.61 -0.72 -25.62
C GLU A 94 -8.89 -0.43 -26.42
N ALA A 95 -10.02 -0.28 -25.73
CA ALA A 95 -11.32 0.07 -26.32
C ALA A 95 -12.24 0.73 -25.27
N PRO A 96 -11.99 1.99 -24.87
CA PRO A 96 -12.54 2.58 -23.64
C PRO A 96 -14.06 2.44 -23.46
N VAL A 97 -14.84 2.67 -24.53
CA VAL A 97 -16.31 2.55 -24.52
C VAL A 97 -16.77 1.13 -24.14
N TYR A 98 -16.04 0.10 -24.56
CA TYR A 98 -16.35 -1.27 -24.24
C TYR A 98 -15.71 -1.68 -22.91
N THR A 99 -14.39 -1.51 -22.75
CA THR A 99 -13.66 -2.00 -21.59
C THR A 99 -14.06 -1.28 -20.31
N MET A 100 -14.26 0.04 -20.34
CA MET A 100 -14.68 0.78 -19.14
C MET A 100 -16.12 0.46 -18.74
N TRP A 101 -17.09 0.62 -19.66
CA TRP A 101 -18.51 0.51 -19.31
C TRP A 101 -19.01 -0.92 -19.19
N ARG A 102 -18.54 -1.84 -20.04
CA ARG A 102 -19.04 -3.23 -20.06
C ARG A 102 -18.25 -4.17 -19.17
N VAL A 103 -17.01 -3.84 -18.84
CA VAL A 103 -16.12 -4.75 -18.11
C VAL A 103 -15.69 -4.16 -16.76
N LEU A 104 -14.98 -3.03 -16.75
CA LEU A 104 -14.38 -2.48 -15.53
C LEU A 104 -15.41 -1.88 -14.56
N GLU A 105 -16.41 -1.17 -15.05
CA GLU A 105 -17.44 -0.56 -14.21
C GLU A 105 -18.25 -1.59 -13.42
N PRO A 106 -18.78 -2.68 -14.03
CA PRO A 106 -19.42 -3.77 -13.29
C PRO A 106 -18.51 -4.46 -12.27
N GLN A 107 -17.21 -4.55 -12.54
CA GLN A 107 -16.24 -5.19 -11.63
C GLN A 107 -16.05 -4.44 -10.31
N ARG A 108 -16.42 -3.15 -10.24
CA ARG A 108 -16.41 -2.37 -8.99
C ARG A 108 -17.27 -3.02 -7.90
N GLU A 109 -18.35 -3.70 -8.28
CA GLU A 109 -19.22 -4.38 -7.33
C GLU A 109 -18.51 -5.56 -6.65
N GLY A 110 -17.68 -6.29 -7.40
CA GLY A 110 -16.83 -7.33 -6.82
C GLY A 110 -15.83 -6.78 -5.79
N VAL A 111 -15.37 -5.53 -5.95
CA VAL A 111 -14.53 -4.84 -4.96
C VAL A 111 -15.35 -4.47 -3.72
N ARG A 112 -16.55 -3.88 -3.87
CA ARG A 112 -17.46 -3.58 -2.74
C ARG A 112 -17.76 -4.82 -1.91
N GLN A 113 -18.12 -5.93 -2.54
CA GLN A 113 -18.43 -7.18 -1.84
C GLN A 113 -17.23 -7.76 -1.05
N ARG A 114 -16.01 -7.63 -1.59
CA ARG A 114 -14.80 -8.07 -0.88
C ARG A 114 -14.48 -7.20 0.32
N LEU A 115 -14.65 -5.88 0.19
CA LEU A 115 -14.48 -4.95 1.30
C LEU A 115 -15.55 -5.17 2.37
N ALA A 116 -16.81 -5.31 1.98
CA ALA A 116 -17.92 -5.56 2.90
C ALA A 116 -17.68 -6.81 3.77
N ARG A 117 -17.23 -7.91 3.14
CA ARG A 117 -16.82 -9.12 3.88
C ARG A 117 -15.64 -8.87 4.83
N GLN A 118 -14.66 -8.05 4.44
CA GLN A 118 -13.53 -7.72 5.31
C GLN A 118 -13.96 -6.91 6.55
N PHE A 119 -14.94 -6.02 6.40
CA PHE A 119 -15.45 -5.19 7.48
C PHE A 119 -16.65 -5.79 8.24
N GLY A 120 -17.19 -6.92 7.76
CA GLY A 120 -18.32 -7.60 8.40
C GLY A 120 -19.66 -6.87 8.22
N CYS A 121 -19.85 -6.17 7.09
CA CYS A 121 -21.05 -5.39 6.77
C CYS A 121 -21.67 -5.81 5.43
N ASP A 122 -22.81 -5.23 5.06
CA ASP A 122 -23.41 -5.42 3.73
C ASP A 122 -22.65 -4.61 2.66
N ALA A 123 -22.69 -5.05 1.40
CA ALA A 123 -22.08 -4.30 0.30
C ALA A 123 -22.76 -2.93 0.09
N GLU A 124 -24.05 -2.82 0.39
CA GLU A 124 -24.82 -1.57 0.36
C GLU A 124 -24.38 -0.55 1.41
N GLU A 125 -23.56 -0.94 2.38
CA GLU A 125 -22.94 -0.04 3.36
C GLU A 125 -21.56 0.48 2.89
N ILE A 126 -21.04 0.01 1.74
CA ILE A 126 -19.73 0.40 1.22
C ILE A 126 -19.85 1.38 0.04
N ALA A 127 -19.34 2.60 0.23
CA ALA A 127 -19.10 3.55 -0.85
C ALA A 127 -17.60 3.64 -1.18
N LEU A 128 -17.25 3.61 -2.47
CA LEU A 128 -15.88 3.78 -2.95
C LEU A 128 -15.63 5.23 -3.38
N THR A 129 -14.77 5.94 -2.66
CA THR A 129 -14.35 7.32 -2.95
C THR A 129 -12.85 7.38 -3.29
N ARG A 130 -12.36 8.53 -3.76
CA ARG A 130 -10.94 8.71 -4.14
C ARG A 130 -10.02 8.78 -2.92
N ASN A 131 -10.51 9.26 -1.77
CA ASN A 131 -9.74 9.39 -0.54
C ASN A 131 -10.66 9.70 0.66
N ALA A 132 -10.06 9.71 1.86
CA ALA A 132 -10.76 10.00 3.11
C ALA A 132 -11.37 11.42 3.17
N SER A 133 -10.71 12.43 2.57
CA SER A 133 -11.25 13.79 2.57
C SER A 133 -12.53 13.88 1.75
N GLU A 134 -12.56 13.29 0.55
CA GLU A 134 -13.77 13.22 -0.27
C GLU A 134 -14.89 12.46 0.46
N GLY A 135 -14.57 11.29 1.04
CA GLY A 135 -15.57 10.49 1.76
C GLY A 135 -16.24 11.29 2.89
N LEU A 136 -15.44 11.93 3.73
CA LEU A 136 -15.96 12.74 4.82
C LEU A 136 -16.64 14.03 4.34
N GLN A 137 -16.18 14.64 3.24
CA GLN A 137 -16.83 15.84 2.68
C GLN A 137 -18.20 15.52 2.07
N ILE A 138 -18.38 14.35 1.46
CA ILE A 138 -19.69 13.88 0.99
C ILE A 138 -20.67 13.84 2.17
N CYS A 139 -20.26 13.36 3.35
CA CYS A 139 -21.10 13.39 4.54
C CYS A 139 -21.34 14.82 5.03
N GLN A 140 -20.29 15.60 5.28
CA GLN A 140 -20.38 16.96 5.85
C GLN A 140 -21.24 17.90 5.00
N LEU A 141 -21.10 17.83 3.67
CA LEU A 141 -21.85 18.66 2.72
C LEU A 141 -23.16 18.03 2.27
N GLY A 142 -23.40 16.76 2.61
CA GLY A 142 -24.60 16.01 2.24
C GLY A 142 -25.69 16.02 3.32
N PHE A 143 -25.38 16.42 4.55
CA PHE A 143 -26.38 16.58 5.60
C PHE A 143 -27.24 17.84 5.36
N ASP A 144 -28.56 17.67 5.46
CA ASP A 144 -29.54 18.77 5.37
C ASP A 144 -29.67 19.49 6.72
N LEU A 145 -28.62 20.22 7.11
CA LEU A 145 -28.59 20.99 8.36
C LEU A 145 -29.55 22.17 8.28
N LYS A 146 -30.33 22.36 9.34
CA LYS A 146 -31.33 23.42 9.48
C LYS A 146 -30.82 24.52 10.41
N PRO A 147 -31.41 25.73 10.34
CA PRO A 147 -31.10 26.79 11.30
C PRO A 147 -31.31 26.30 12.74
N GLY A 148 -30.26 26.40 13.55
CA GLY A 148 -30.24 25.91 14.93
C GLY A 148 -29.56 24.56 15.14
N ASP A 149 -29.23 23.83 14.07
CA ASP A 149 -28.40 22.63 14.17
C ASP A 149 -26.94 22.98 14.48
N GLU A 150 -26.28 22.12 15.25
CA GLU A 150 -24.89 22.28 15.65
C GLU A 150 -24.05 21.07 15.21
N VAL A 151 -22.82 21.34 14.76
CA VAL A 151 -21.83 20.32 14.44
C VAL A 151 -20.78 20.30 15.54
N LEU A 152 -20.64 19.15 16.21
CA LEU A 152 -19.61 18.93 17.21
C LEU A 152 -18.39 18.23 16.58
N THR A 153 -17.21 18.80 16.81
CA THR A 153 -15.91 18.31 16.33
C THR A 153 -14.86 18.56 17.42
N THR A 154 -13.67 17.98 17.30
CA THR A 154 -12.58 18.15 18.27
C THR A 154 -11.43 18.96 17.70
N THR A 155 -10.59 19.51 18.57
CA THR A 155 -9.34 20.19 18.14
C THR A 155 -8.28 19.22 17.60
N HIS A 156 -8.57 17.91 17.57
CA HIS A 156 -7.69 16.88 17.02
C HIS A 156 -8.15 16.39 15.65
N ASP A 157 -9.32 16.84 15.18
CA ASP A 157 -9.80 16.47 13.86
C ASP A 157 -8.86 16.98 12.77
N TYR A 158 -8.77 16.19 11.69
CA TYR A 158 -7.89 16.53 10.58
C TYR A 158 -8.26 17.91 10.01
N PRO A 159 -7.31 18.86 9.82
CA PRO A 159 -7.63 20.25 9.51
C PRO A 159 -8.58 20.43 8.32
N ARG A 160 -8.51 19.56 7.31
CA ARG A 160 -9.41 19.61 6.16
C ARG A 160 -10.89 19.45 6.56
N MET A 161 -11.20 18.69 7.60
CA MET A 161 -12.58 18.50 8.08
C MET A 161 -13.09 19.78 8.75
N ILE A 162 -12.28 20.37 9.63
CA ILE A 162 -12.58 21.65 10.28
C ILE A 162 -12.81 22.74 9.22
N THR A 163 -11.91 22.88 8.24
CA THR A 163 -12.06 23.86 7.16
C THR A 163 -13.31 23.63 6.30
N THR A 164 -13.78 22.38 6.17
CA THR A 164 -15.00 22.10 5.35
C THR A 164 -16.23 22.76 5.95
N PHE A 165 -16.35 22.84 7.27
CA PHE A 165 -17.47 23.52 7.94
C PHE A 165 -17.31 25.05 8.02
N GLN A 166 -16.09 25.58 7.87
CA GLN A 166 -15.77 26.99 8.07
C GLN A 166 -15.65 27.83 6.77
N GLN A 167 -15.67 27.18 5.61
CA GLN A 167 -15.43 27.81 4.30
C GLN A 167 -16.66 28.51 3.73
#